data_AF-A0A540KLS3-F1
#
_entry.id   AF-A0A540KLS3-F1
#
_cell.length_a   1.000
_cell.length_b   1.000
_cell.length_c   1.000
_cell.angle_alpha   90.00
_cell.angle_beta   90.00
_cell.angle_gamma   90.00
#
_symmetry.space_group_name_H-M   'P 1'
#
loop_
_entity.id
_entity.type
_entity.pdbx_description
1 polymer ?
#
loop_
_entity_poly.entity_id
_entity_poly.type
_entity_poly.pdbx_seq_one_letter_code
_entity_poly.pdbx_strand_id
1 'polypeptide(L)' 'MASAVDPAGEPIPTSAVLTAAAKHIQFNCQAENVAFLKCKKKDPNPEKCLDKGRQVTRCVLTL' A
#
# COMPACT_ATOMS: atom_id res chain seq x y z
N MET A 1 -21.52 -12.20 -0.23
CA MET A 1 -20.14 -11.94 -0.68
C MET A 1 -19.77 -10.53 -0.22
N ALA A 2 -18.59 -10.32 0.37
CA ALA A 2 -18.14 -8.97 0.71
C ALA A 2 -17.79 -8.21 -0.59
N SER A 3 -18.24 -6.96 -0.73
CA SER A 3 -17.93 -6.12 -1.88
C SER A 3 -16.44 -5.73 -1.88
N ALA A 4 -15.82 -5.69 -3.07
CA ALA A 4 -14.43 -5.24 -3.24
C ALA A 4 -14.31 -3.70 -3.35
N VAL A 5 -15.44 -3.01 -3.58
CA VAL A 5 -15.54 -1.56 -3.70
C VAL A 5 -16.57 -1.01 -2.72
N ASP A 6 -16.38 0.24 -2.32
CA ASP A 6 -17.31 0.99 -1.50
C ASP A 6 -18.45 1.61 -2.36
N PRO A 7 -19.43 2.31 -1.75
CA PRO A 7 -20.53 2.93 -2.50
C PRO A 7 -20.11 4.03 -3.49
N ALA A 8 -18.93 4.63 -3.31
CA ALA A 8 -18.36 5.61 -4.23
C ALA A 8 -17.58 4.94 -5.38
N GLY A 9 -17.42 3.61 -5.34
CA GLY A 9 -16.67 2.83 -6.32
C GLY A 9 -15.17 2.77 -6.03
N GLU A 10 -14.72 3.25 -4.86
CA GLU A 10 -13.31 3.19 -4.47
C GLU A 10 -12.95 1.79 -3.96
N PRO A 11 -11.73 1.29 -4.22
CA PRO A 11 -11.33 -0.04 -3.77
C PRO A 11 -11.22 -0.10 -2.25
N ILE A 12 -11.89 -1.07 -1.63
CA ILE A 12 -11.75 -1.33 -0.19
C ILE A 12 -10.51 -2.21 0.01
N PRO A 13 -9.46 -1.75 0.71
CA PRO A 13 -8.20 -2.48 0.88
C PRO A 13 -8.31 -3.60 1.92
N THR A 14 -9.27 -4.51 1.75
CA THR A 14 -9.37 -5.73 2.54
C THR A 14 -8.17 -6.64 2.28
N SER A 15 -7.86 -7.54 3.21
CA SER A 15 -6.77 -8.50 3.05
C SER A 15 -6.90 -9.36 1.77
N ALA A 16 -8.12 -9.74 1.40
CA ALA A 16 -8.40 -10.50 0.18
C ALA A 16 -8.06 -9.69 -1.09
N VAL A 17 -8.50 -8.44 -1.17
CA VAL A 17 -8.23 -7.54 -2.31
C VAL A 17 -6.72 -7.28 -2.44
N LEU A 18 -6.05 -6.95 -1.33
CA LEU A 18 -4.60 -6.69 -1.34
C LEU A 18 -3.79 -7.93 -1.73
N THR A 19 -4.18 -9.12 -1.27
CA THR A 19 -3.51 -10.37 -1.62
C THR A 19 -3.70 -10.71 -3.10
N ALA A 20 -4.91 -10.52 -3.64
CA ALA A 20 -5.19 -10.73 -5.06
C ALA A 20 -4.40 -9.76 -5.95
N ALA A 21 -4.28 -8.48 -5.55
CA ALA A 21 -3.56 -7.46 -6.29
C ALA A 21 -2.03 -7.46 -6.06
N ALA A 22 -1.50 -8.32 -5.18
CA ALA A 22 -0.12 -8.23 -4.69
C ALA A 22 0.93 -8.23 -5.82
N LYS A 23 0.72 -8.99 -6.90
CA LYS A 23 1.66 -9.03 -8.04
C LYS A 23 1.68 -7.71 -8.82
N HIS A 24 0.53 -7.08 -9.00
CA HIS A 24 0.44 -5.76 -9.64
C HIS A 24 1.04 -4.67 -8.74
N ILE A 25 0.72 -4.70 -7.44
CA ILE A 25 1.31 -3.79 -6.45
C ILE A 25 2.83 -3.92 -6.42
N GLN A 26 3.36 -5.15 -6.46
CA GLN A 26 4.79 -5.40 -6.45
C GLN A 26 5.50 -4.75 -7.66
N PHE A 27 4.91 -4.82 -8.85
CA PHE A 27 5.51 -4.28 -10.06
C PHE A 27 5.38 -2.75 -10.12
N ASN A 28 4.18 -2.22 -9.87
CA ASN A 28 3.87 -0.81 -10.08
C ASN A 28 4.31 0.10 -8.92
N CYS A 29 4.28 -0.39 -7.67
CA CYS A 29 4.62 0.38 -6.47
C CYS A 29 5.94 -0.10 -5.82
N GLN A 30 6.83 -0.70 -6.60
CA GLN A 30 8.06 -1.30 -6.09
C GLN A 30 8.95 -0.27 -5.38
N ALA A 31 9.11 0.91 -5.99
CA ALA A 31 10.02 1.95 -5.52
C ALA A 31 9.59 2.49 -4.15
N GLU A 32 8.30 2.80 -4.00
CA GLU A 32 7.68 3.28 -2.76
C GLU A 32 7.80 2.22 -1.66
N ASN A 33 7.48 0.97 -1.98
CA ASN A 33 7.55 -0.15 -1.04
C ASN A 33 8.99 -0.36 -0.52
N VAL A 34 9.98 -0.37 -1.43
CA VAL A 34 11.40 -0.51 -1.05
C VAL A 34 11.87 0.69 -0.22
N ALA A 35 11.45 1.91 -0.55
CA ALA A 35 11.80 3.10 0.22
C ALA A 35 11.23 3.03 1.65
N PHE A 36 9.98 2.60 1.80
CA PHE A 36 9.36 2.41 3.11
C PHE A 36 10.08 1.32 3.95
N LEU A 37 10.41 0.18 3.34
CA LEU A 37 11.15 -0.89 4.01
C LEU A 37 12.56 -0.46 4.43
N LYS A 38 13.28 0.28 3.59
CA LYS A 38 14.59 0.84 3.93
C LYS A 38 14.50 1.83 5.10
N CYS A 39 13.46 2.67 5.11
CA CYS A 39 13.19 3.58 6.22
C CYS A 39 13.00 2.82 7.54
N LYS A 40 12.10 1.82 7.56
CA LYS A 40 11.86 0.97 8.74
C LYS A 40 13.08 0.20 9.21
N LYS A 41 13.94 -0.23 8.28
CA LYS A 41 15.20 -0.92 8.60
C LYS A 41 16.22 0.01 9.26
N LYS A 42 16.21 1.29 8.91
CA LYS A 42 17.13 2.29 9.47
C LYS A 42 16.71 2.74 10.87
N ASP A 43 15.41 2.96 11.08
CA ASP A 43 14.85 3.42 12.34
C ASP A 43 13.48 2.75 12.58
N PRO A 44 13.30 2.03 13.70
CA PRO A 44 12.03 1.38 14.01
C PRO A 44 10.93 2.36 14.45
N ASN A 45 11.23 3.64 14.69
CA ASN A 45 10.23 4.63 15.04
C ASN A 45 9.23 4.83 13.89
N PRO A 46 7.94 4.51 14.08
CA PRO A 46 6.93 4.59 13.03
C PRO A 46 6.74 6.00 12.47
N GLU A 47 6.90 7.04 13.29
CA GLU A 47 6.67 8.43 12.88
C GLU A 47 7.65 8.90 11.81
N LYS A 48 8.89 8.41 11.84
CA LYS A 48 9.96 8.79 10.90
C LYS A 48 9.71 8.32 9.46
N CYS A 49 8.83 7.33 9.29
CA CYS A 49 8.53 6.72 8.00
C CYS A 49 7.11 7.01 7.50
N LEU A 50 6.33 7.86 8.20
CA LEU A 50 4.95 8.17 7.84
C LEU A 50 4.81 8.71 6.42
N ASP A 51 5.69 9.61 5.98
CA ASP A 51 5.63 10.17 4.61
C ASP A 51 5.77 9.08 3.54
N LYS A 52 6.66 8.11 3.78
CA LYS A 52 6.93 7.01 2.85
C LYS A 52 5.77 6.00 2.90
N GLY A 53 5.18 5.79 4.07
CA GLY A 53 3.95 5.01 4.23
C GLY A 53 2.79 5.62 3.45
N ARG A 54 2.59 6.94 3.53
CA ARG A 54 1.57 7.64 2.74
C ARG A 54 1.80 7.51 1.23
N GLN A 55 3.06 7.55 0.78
CA GLN A 55 3.40 7.34 -0.63
C GLN A 55 3.05 5.92 -1.10
N VAL A 56 3.38 4.89 -0.30
CA VAL A 56 2.99 3.50 -0.58
C VAL A 56 1.47 3.37 -0.66
N THR A 57 0.74 3.84 0.34
CA THR A 57 -0.72 3.76 0.37
C THR A 57 -1.36 4.50 -0.80
N ARG A 58 -0.84 5.69 -1.13
CA ARG A 58 -1.32 6.44 -2.30
C ARG A 58 -1.12 5.65 -3.59
N CYS A 59 0.08 5.11 -3.82
CA CYS A 59 0.36 4.32 -5.02
C CYS A 59 -0.59 3.12 -5.12
N VAL A 60 -0.81 2.40 -4.01
CA VAL A 60 -1.66 1.20 -4.00
C VAL A 60 -3.13 1.53 -4.26
N LEU A 61 -3.65 2.65 -3.74
CA LEU A 61 -5.06 3.02 -3.92
C LEU A 61 -5.37 3.67 -5.27
N THR A 62 -4.35 4.14 -6.01
CA THR A 62 -4.51 4.78 -7.32
C THR A 62 -4.06 3.89 -8.49
N LEU A 63 -3.87 2.59 -8.26
CA LEU A 63 -3.54 1.59 -9.28
C LEU A 63 -4.69 1.38 -10.26
#